data_AF-A0A7J5YUZ3-F1
#
_entry.id   AF-A0A7J5YUZ3-F1
#
_cell.length_a   1.000
_cell.length_b   1.000
_cell.length_c   1.000
_cell.angle_alpha   90.00
_cell.angle_beta   90.00
_cell.angle_gamma   90.00
#
_symmetry.space_group_name_H-M   'P 1'
#
loop_
_entity.id
_entity.type
_entity.pdbx_description
1 polymer ?
#
loop_
_entity_poly.entity_id
_entity_poly.type
_entity_poly.pdbx_seq_one_letter_code
_entity_poly.pdbx_strand_id
1 'polypeptide(L)'
;MELQASQLAVEGDFEMSCLLLPSPQSEAVTHEMEELSLQPLPPLNERKNVLQLRLQQRRTREQLVDQGIMPPLKSPAAFHGQIRSLERARTENFLKHKIRSRREQS
;
A
#
# COMPACT_ATOMS: atom_id res chain seq x y z
N MET A 1 19.73 48.19 -16.43
CA MET A 1 18.74 48.52 -15.37
C MET A 1 17.51 47.72 -15.69
N GLU A 2 17.24 46.78 -14.79
CA GLU A 2 16.16 45.79 -14.77
C GLU A 2 14.80 46.34 -15.20
N LEU A 3 14.12 45.62 -16.09
CA LEU A 3 12.68 45.73 -16.28
C LEU A 3 12.01 44.68 -15.40
N GLN A 4 11.47 45.12 -14.27
CA GLN A 4 10.53 44.34 -13.48
C GLN A 4 9.29 44.00 -14.32
N ALA A 5 9.07 42.71 -14.54
CA ALA A 5 7.76 42.17 -14.86
C ALA A 5 7.41 41.13 -13.79
N SER A 6 6.49 41.51 -12.91
CA SER A 6 5.81 40.65 -11.97
C SER A 6 5.21 39.43 -12.69
N GLN A 7 5.30 38.23 -12.10
CA GLN A 7 4.27 37.21 -12.22
C GLN A 7 4.46 36.04 -11.22
N LEU A 8 3.44 35.91 -10.36
CA LEU A 8 2.86 34.68 -9.80
C LEU A 8 3.76 33.74 -8.99
N ALA A 9 3.65 33.87 -7.66
CA ALA A 9 3.95 32.80 -6.72
C ALA A 9 2.93 31.65 -6.88
N VAL A 10 3.41 30.48 -7.28
CA VAL A 10 2.77 29.19 -7.04
C VAL A 10 3.85 28.30 -6.43
N GLU A 11 3.69 28.05 -5.14
CA GLU A 11 4.45 27.10 -4.34
C GLU A 11 4.26 25.68 -4.91
N GLY A 12 5.37 24.98 -5.18
CA GLY A 12 5.31 23.58 -5.60
C GLY A 12 6.67 22.98 -5.92
N ASP A 13 7.08 22.02 -5.10
CA ASP A 13 8.03 20.94 -5.40
C ASP A 13 9.50 21.30 -5.70
N PHE A 14 10.39 21.07 -4.72
CA PHE A 14 11.71 20.48 -5.07
C PHE A 14 12.51 19.81 -3.93
N GLU A 15 12.16 19.93 -2.65
CA GLU A 15 13.10 19.56 -1.58
C GLU A 15 12.60 18.41 -0.71
N MET A 16 12.45 17.21 -1.28
CA MET A 16 12.33 15.98 -0.47
C MET A 16 12.89 14.73 -1.17
N SER A 17 13.94 14.89 -1.99
CA SER A 17 14.63 13.77 -2.66
C SER A 17 15.90 13.30 -1.94
N CYS A 18 16.25 13.85 -0.78
CA CYS A 18 17.62 13.77 -0.25
C CYS A 18 17.89 12.86 0.95
N LEU A 19 17.01 11.94 1.38
CA LEU A 19 17.35 10.99 2.47
C LEU A 19 16.91 9.54 2.23
N LEU A 20 16.93 9.06 0.99
CA LEU A 20 16.96 7.61 0.72
C LEU A 20 18.39 7.09 0.94
N LEU A 21 18.78 6.95 2.20
CA LEU A 21 19.92 6.10 2.51
C LEU A 21 19.50 4.65 2.22
N PRO A 22 20.17 3.91 1.33
CA PRO A 22 19.84 2.52 1.08
C PRO A 22 19.96 1.75 2.40
N SER A 23 18.86 1.14 2.84
CA SER A 23 18.88 0.25 3.99
C SER A 23 19.68 -1.00 3.59
N PRO A 24 20.63 -1.47 4.40
CA PRO A 24 21.44 -2.66 4.08
C PRO A 24 20.58 -3.92 3.89
N GLN A 25 19.35 -3.95 4.43
CA GLN A 25 18.39 -5.03 4.15
C GLN A 25 17.70 -4.89 2.79
N SER A 26 17.54 -3.67 2.28
CA SER A 26 16.94 -3.41 0.97
C SER A 26 17.93 -3.69 -0.18
N GLU A 27 19.22 -3.40 0.01
CA GLU A 27 20.26 -3.74 -0.96
C GLU A 27 20.43 -5.26 -1.12
N ALA A 28 20.38 -5.99 0.01
CA ALA A 28 20.32 -7.45 -0.02
C ALA A 28 19.14 -7.90 -0.88
N VAL A 29 17.90 -7.48 -0.55
CA VAL A 29 16.68 -7.82 -1.32
C VAL A 29 16.79 -7.52 -2.81
N THR A 30 17.41 -6.39 -3.21
CA THR A 30 17.65 -6.08 -4.63
C THR A 30 18.66 -7.03 -5.27
N HIS A 31 19.72 -7.38 -4.56
CA HIS A 31 20.72 -8.34 -5.02
C HIS A 31 20.14 -9.76 -5.16
N GLU A 32 19.31 -10.23 -4.22
CA GLU A 32 18.62 -11.52 -4.36
C GLU A 32 17.69 -11.53 -5.58
N MET A 33 16.98 -10.43 -5.84
CA MET A 33 16.07 -10.35 -7.00
C MET A 33 16.80 -10.36 -8.34
N GLU A 34 17.95 -9.67 -8.41
CA GLU A 34 18.79 -9.65 -9.60
C GLU A 34 19.48 -11.00 -9.81
N GLU A 35 19.97 -11.63 -8.75
CA GLU A 35 20.58 -12.97 -8.79
C GLU A 35 19.57 -14.06 -9.22
N LEU A 36 18.32 -14.00 -8.74
CA LEU A 36 17.25 -14.92 -9.19
C LEU A 36 16.91 -14.75 -10.67
N SER A 37 17.19 -13.59 -11.28
CA SER A 37 17.02 -13.37 -12.72
C SER A 37 18.15 -14.00 -13.56
N LEU A 38 19.34 -14.15 -12.97
CA LEU A 38 20.53 -14.71 -13.59
C LEU A 38 20.62 -16.24 -13.45
N GLN A 39 19.84 -16.84 -12.55
CA GLN A 39 19.77 -18.29 -12.41
C GLN A 39 18.94 -18.92 -13.55
N PRO A 40 19.42 -20.03 -14.18
CA PRO A 40 18.66 -20.76 -15.18
C PRO A 40 17.33 -21.23 -14.58
N LEU A 41 16.24 -20.60 -15.01
CA LEU A 41 14.92 -20.95 -14.54
C LEU A 41 14.61 -22.42 -14.90
N PRO A 42 14.02 -23.22 -13.98
CA PRO A 42 13.82 -24.66 -14.18
C PRO A 42 13.02 -24.98 -15.45
N PRO A 43 13.12 -26.20 -16.02
CA PRO A 43 12.37 -26.58 -17.22
C PRO A 43 10.87 -26.21 -17.13
N LEU A 44 10.27 -25.79 -18.25
CA LEU A 44 8.88 -25.30 -18.27
C LEU A 44 7.87 -26.32 -17.69
N ASN A 45 8.15 -27.61 -17.82
CA ASN A 45 7.32 -28.66 -17.25
C ASN A 45 7.32 -28.64 -15.71
N GLU A 46 8.50 -28.46 -15.10
CA GLU A 46 8.62 -28.33 -13.65
C GLU A 46 7.93 -27.07 -13.13
N ARG A 47 8.06 -25.94 -13.87
CA ARG A 47 7.33 -24.71 -13.53
C ARG A 47 5.81 -24.90 -13.55
N LYS A 48 5.29 -25.62 -14.55
CA LYS A 48 3.85 -25.95 -14.64
C LYS A 48 3.39 -26.79 -13.45
N ASN A 49 4.16 -27.81 -13.08
CA ASN A 49 3.84 -28.69 -11.95
C ASN A 49 3.83 -27.93 -10.62
N VAL A 50 4.86 -27.10 -10.38
CA VAL A 50 4.93 -26.26 -9.18
C VAL A 50 3.76 -25.27 -9.13
N LEU A 51 3.46 -24.61 -10.26
CA LEU A 51 2.33 -23.69 -10.34
C LEU A 51 1.00 -24.40 -10.04
N GLN A 52 0.77 -25.58 -10.62
CA GLN A 52 -0.42 -26.37 -10.38
C GLN A 52 -0.60 -26.69 -8.89
N LEU A 53 0.47 -27.17 -8.24
CA LEU A 53 0.45 -27.47 -6.80
C LEU A 53 0.16 -26.21 -5.97
N ARG A 54 0.83 -25.09 -6.27
CA ARG A 54 0.62 -23.82 -5.57
C ARG A 54 -0.81 -23.29 -5.74
N LEU A 55 -1.39 -23.45 -6.92
CA LEU A 55 -2.77 -23.05 -7.19
C LEU A 55 -3.80 -23.93 -6.46
N GLN A 56 -3.49 -25.20 -6.21
CA GLN A 56 -4.33 -26.09 -5.40
C GLN A 56 -4.22 -25.78 -3.90
N GLN A 57 -3.02 -25.45 -3.42
CA GLN A 57 -2.76 -25.12 -2.02
C GLN A 57 -3.16 -23.68 -1.65
N ARG A 58 -3.61 -22.86 -2.60
CA ARG A 58 -3.92 -21.45 -2.35
C ARG A 58 -5.16 -21.30 -1.45
N ARG A 59 -5.14 -20.27 -0.62
CA ARG A 59 -6.32 -19.83 0.16
C ARG A 59 -7.40 -19.27 -0.76
N THR A 60 -8.67 -19.40 -0.36
CA THR A 60 -9.77 -18.79 -1.10
C THR A 60 -9.75 -17.27 -0.94
N ARG A 61 -10.44 -16.58 -1.84
CA ARG A 61 -10.48 -15.12 -1.80
C ARG A 61 -11.18 -14.61 -0.54
N GLU A 62 -12.23 -15.30 -0.10
CA GLU A 62 -12.99 -15.01 1.11
C GLU A 62 -12.08 -15.10 2.35
N GLN A 63 -11.31 -16.19 2.47
CA GLN A 63 -10.36 -16.36 3.58
C GLN A 63 -9.30 -15.25 3.63
N LEU A 64 -8.83 -14.77 2.47
CA LEU A 64 -7.88 -13.66 2.41
C LEU A 64 -8.51 -12.32 2.81
N VAL A 65 -9.80 -12.13 2.53
CA VAL A 65 -10.57 -10.95 2.97
C VAL A 65 -10.80 -10.99 4.48
N ASP A 66 -11.19 -12.14 5.03
CA ASP A 66 -11.42 -12.32 6.46
C ASP A 66 -10.15 -12.09 7.29
N GLN A 67 -8.99 -12.39 6.73
CA GLN A 67 -7.68 -12.11 7.34
C GLN A 67 -7.17 -10.68 7.10
N GLY A 68 -7.92 -9.86 6.35
CA GLY A 68 -7.56 -8.47 6.06
C GLY A 68 -6.43 -8.30 5.04
N ILE A 69 -6.05 -9.34 4.30
CA ILE A 69 -5.01 -9.31 3.26
C ILE A 69 -5.56 -8.69 1.97
N MET A 70 -6.80 -9.05 1.59
CA MET A 70 -7.44 -8.57 0.36
C MET A 70 -8.57 -7.58 0.65
N PRO A 71 -8.85 -6.63 -0.27
CA PRO A 71 -10.03 -5.78 -0.19
C PRO A 71 -11.35 -6.57 -0.19
N PRO A 72 -12.42 -6.07 0.46
CA PRO A 72 -13.72 -6.75 0.52
C PRO A 72 -14.32 -7.03 -0.86
N LEU A 73 -14.99 -8.18 -1.00
CA LEU A 73 -15.58 -8.64 -2.26
C LEU A 73 -16.78 -7.82 -2.72
N LYS A 74 -17.47 -7.17 -1.78
CA LYS A 74 -18.72 -6.43 -2.03
C LYS A 74 -18.48 -5.00 -2.49
N SER A 75 -17.26 -4.49 -2.32
CA SER A 75 -16.87 -3.13 -2.69
C SER A 75 -16.00 -3.14 -3.95
N PRO A 76 -16.17 -2.16 -4.86
CA PRO A 76 -15.27 -2.01 -6.00
C PRO A 76 -13.82 -1.84 -5.56
N ALA A 77 -12.91 -2.65 -6.11
CA ALA A 77 -11.51 -2.68 -5.69
C ALA A 77 -10.79 -1.32 -5.91
N ALA A 78 -11.13 -0.61 -6.98
CA ALA A 78 -10.53 0.69 -7.33
C ALA A 78 -10.75 1.77 -6.25
N PHE A 79 -11.83 1.66 -5.47
CA PHE A 79 -12.21 2.68 -4.50
C PHE A 79 -12.05 2.23 -3.05
N HIS A 80 -11.44 1.06 -2.79
CA HIS A 80 -11.27 0.54 -1.42
C HIS A 80 -10.59 1.53 -0.48
N GLY A 81 -9.56 2.24 -0.95
CA GLY A 81 -8.87 3.27 -0.16
C GLY A 81 -9.79 4.45 0.20
N GLN A 82 -10.60 4.92 -0.74
CA GLN A 82 -11.55 6.01 -0.52
C GLN A 82 -12.68 5.59 0.42
N ILE A 83 -13.25 4.39 0.23
CA ILE A 83 -14.28 3.81 1.09
C ILE A 83 -13.76 3.68 2.52
N ARG A 84 -12.57 3.08 2.71
CA ARG A 84 -11.94 2.95 4.03
C ARG A 84 -11.69 4.30 4.69
N SER A 85 -11.21 5.29 3.93
CA SER A 85 -10.99 6.64 4.44
C SER A 85 -12.29 7.28 4.92
N LEU A 86 -13.38 7.14 4.14
CA LEU A 86 -14.70 7.64 4.49
C LEU A 86 -15.26 6.95 5.75
N GLU A 87 -15.15 5.63 5.85
CA GLU A 87 -15.58 4.84 7.02
C GLU A 87 -14.80 5.24 8.28
N ARG A 88 -13.50 5.47 8.14
CA ARG A 88 -12.64 5.98 9.21
C ARG A 88 -13.10 7.38 9.65
N ALA A 89 -13.27 8.32 8.73
CA ALA A 89 -13.73 9.68 9.05
C ALA A 89 -15.11 9.68 9.75
N ARG A 90 -16.04 8.81 9.31
CA ARG A 90 -17.34 8.63 9.98
C ARG A 90 -17.18 8.14 11.41
N THR A 91 -16.34 7.12 11.63
CA THR A 91 -16.08 6.56 12.96
C THR A 91 -15.38 7.55 13.87
N GLU A 92 -14.41 8.31 13.33
CA GLU A 92 -13.71 9.38 14.06
C GLU A 92 -14.68 10.47 14.50
N ASN A 93 -15.56 10.95 13.62
CA ASN A 93 -16.56 11.96 13.96
C ASN A 93 -17.55 11.45 15.02
N PHE A 94 -18.02 10.21 14.87
CA PHE A 94 -18.88 9.56 15.85
C PHE A 94 -18.20 9.43 17.22
N LEU A 95 -16.93 9.01 17.24
CA LEU A 95 -16.17 8.86 18.48
C LEU A 95 -15.88 10.22 19.14
N LYS A 96 -15.50 11.25 18.37
CA LYS A 96 -15.33 12.63 18.87
C LYS A 96 -16.59 13.13 19.58
N HIS A 97 -17.76 12.88 19.02
CA HIS A 97 -19.03 13.24 19.66
C HIS A 97 -19.24 12.45 20.96
N LYS A 98 -19.11 11.12 20.92
CA LYS A 98 -19.27 10.26 22.12
C LYS A 98 -18.31 10.58 23.25
N ILE A 99 -17.08 11.01 22.95
CA ILE A 99 -16.11 11.42 23.95
C ILE A 99 -16.54 12.71 24.63
N ARG A 100 -17.01 13.71 23.88
CA ARG A 100 -17.49 14.98 24.46
C ARG A 100 -18.74 14.81 25.32
N SER A 101 -19.63 13.91 24.92
CA SER A 101 -20.87 13.63 25.65
C SER A 101 -20.72 12.54 26.71
N ARG A 102 -19.49 12.03 26.93
CA ARG A 102 -19.21 11.04 27.96
C ARG A 102 -19.45 11.72 29.30
N ARG A 103 -20.53 11.35 30.00
CA ARG A 103 -20.78 11.84 31.37
C ARG A 103 -19.54 11.57 32.22
N GLU A 104 -19.14 12.54 33.02
CA GLU A 104 -18.22 12.29 34.14
C GLU A 104 -18.96 11.34 35.08
N GLN A 105 -18.58 10.06 35.06
CA GLN A 105 -19.05 9.13 36.08
C GLN A 105 -18.35 9.53 37.38
N SER A 106 -19.17 10.02 38.33
CA SER A 106 -18.84 10.26 39.73
C SER A 106 -18.23 9.04 40.41
#